data_AF-A0A7X1PIS6-F1
#
_entry.id   AF-A0A7X1PIS6-F1
#
_cell.length_a   1.000
_cell.length_b   1.000
_cell.length_c   1.000
_cell.angle_alpha   90.00
_cell.angle_beta   90.00
_cell.angle_gamma   90.00
#
_symmetry.space_group_name_H-M   'P 1'
#
loop_
_entity.id
_entity.type
_entity.pdbx_description
1 polymer ?
#
loop_
_entity_poly.entity_id
_entity_poly.type
_entity_poly.pdbx_seq_one_letter_code
_entity_poly.pdbx_strand_id
1 'polypeptide(L)'
;MLSARTCRGIKQGGERCSAPPLREGDFCFWHDPEHQAEAADARRLGGLRRRREGTLQGAYDLDGLDTVAGIRRLLEVALVDLVGLENSVARSRALISGVLAAAKLLEVGEHEERLAAIKATLGPRFVKKDSRR
;
A
#
# COMPACT_ATOMS: atom_id res chain seq x y z
N MET A 1 -13.93 12.98 32.35
CA MET A 1 -13.15 12.26 31.32
C MET A 1 -13.54 10.79 31.42
N LEU A 2 -14.26 10.24 30.44
CA LEU A 2 -14.62 8.81 30.44
C LEU A 2 -13.39 8.02 29.98
N SER A 3 -12.85 7.16 30.84
CA SER A 3 -11.75 6.26 30.49
C SER A 3 -12.20 5.38 29.33
N ALA A 4 -11.52 5.49 28.18
CA ALA A 4 -11.78 4.60 27.06
C ALA A 4 -11.57 3.15 27.52
N ARG A 5 -12.55 2.27 27.25
CA ARG A 5 -12.44 0.84 27.56
C ARG A 5 -11.23 0.28 26.82
N THR A 6 -10.43 -0.53 27.51
CA THR A 6 -9.26 -1.21 26.94
C THR A 6 -9.41 -2.72 27.05
N CYS A 7 -8.84 -3.42 26.08
CA CYS A 7 -8.83 -4.89 26.03
C CYS A 7 -8.15 -5.48 27.26
N ARG A 8 -8.76 -6.50 27.88
CA ARG A 8 -8.18 -7.24 29.02
C ARG A 8 -7.07 -8.23 28.64
N GLY A 9 -6.80 -8.43 27.35
CA GLY A 9 -5.80 -9.38 26.85
C GLY A 9 -4.36 -8.98 27.20
N ILE A 10 -3.50 -9.99 27.37
CA ILE A 10 -2.07 -9.83 27.64
C ILE A 10 -1.29 -10.15 26.35
N LYS A 11 -0.41 -9.24 25.93
CA LYS A 11 0.48 -9.44 24.78
C LYS A 11 1.55 -10.50 25.11
N GLN A 12 2.22 -11.05 24.10
CA GLN A 12 3.34 -11.98 24.32
C GLN A 12 4.46 -11.43 25.22
N GLY A 13 4.64 -10.11 25.31
CA GLY A 13 5.61 -9.46 26.21
C GLY A 13 5.13 -9.24 27.65
N GLY A 14 3.97 -9.77 28.06
CA GLY A 14 3.41 -9.59 29.41
C GLY A 14 2.68 -8.26 29.64
N GLU A 15 2.79 -7.32 28.71
CA GLU A 15 2.05 -6.05 28.75
C GLU A 15 0.56 -6.22 28.46
N ARG A 16 -0.27 -5.34 29.05
CA ARG A 16 -1.70 -5.26 28.71
C ARG A 16 -1.92 -4.70 27.31
N CYS A 17 -2.94 -5.20 26.63
CA CYS A 17 -3.33 -4.72 25.32
C CYS A 17 -3.98 -3.33 25.42
N SER A 18 -3.47 -2.35 24.67
CA SER A 18 -4.01 -0.98 24.63
C SER A 18 -5.15 -0.80 23.62
N ALA A 19 -5.52 -1.85 22.88
CA ALA A 19 -6.57 -1.77 21.87
C ALA A 19 -7.95 -1.62 22.51
N PRO A 20 -8.90 -0.92 21.87
CA PRO A 20 -10.28 -0.91 22.32
C PRO A 20 -10.88 -2.32 22.21
N PRO A 21 -11.69 -2.75 23.20
CA PRO A 21 -12.39 -4.02 23.12
C PRO A 21 -13.54 -3.94 22.09
N LEU A 22 -14.07 -5.11 21.71
CA LEU A 22 -15.27 -5.21 20.88
C LEU A 22 -16.48 -4.60 21.63
N ARG A 23 -17.50 -4.19 20.88
CA ARG A 23 -18.68 -3.47 21.42
C ARG A 23 -19.31 -4.23 22.59
N GLU A 24 -19.43 -5.54 22.47
CA GLU A 24 -20.11 -6.43 23.41
C GLU A 24 -19.15 -7.37 24.17
N GLY A 25 -17.87 -7.00 24.29
CA GLY A 25 -16.87 -7.86 24.94
C GLY A 25 -15.83 -7.10 25.75
N ASP A 26 -14.99 -7.86 26.45
CA ASP A 26 -13.86 -7.34 27.25
C ASP A 26 -12.51 -7.45 26.51
N PHE A 27 -12.51 -8.09 25.33
CA PHE A 27 -11.34 -8.31 24.51
C PHE A 27 -11.47 -7.59 23.16
N CYS A 28 -10.33 -7.25 22.55
CA CYS A 28 -10.28 -6.79 21.16
C CYS A 28 -10.31 -7.99 20.22
N PHE A 29 -10.59 -7.74 18.93
CA PHE A 29 -10.63 -8.78 17.89
C PHE A 29 -9.46 -9.78 17.92
N TRP A 30 -8.26 -9.33 18.29
CA TRP A 30 -7.06 -10.20 18.31
C TRP A 30 -6.94 -11.12 19.54
N HIS A 31 -7.62 -10.80 20.64
CA HIS A 31 -7.54 -11.49 21.93
C HIS A 31 -8.87 -12.14 22.33
N ASP A 32 -9.94 -11.89 21.59
CA ASP A 32 -11.25 -12.46 21.89
C ASP A 32 -11.28 -13.97 21.61
N PRO A 33 -11.69 -14.82 22.57
CA PRO A 33 -11.73 -16.26 22.39
C PRO A 33 -12.68 -16.72 21.28
N GLU A 34 -13.80 -16.04 21.09
CA GLU A 34 -14.81 -16.42 20.10
C GLU A 34 -14.34 -16.10 18.67
N HIS A 35 -13.53 -15.05 18.50
CA HIS A 35 -12.99 -14.63 17.20
C HIS A 35 -11.60 -15.21 16.89
N GLN A 36 -11.11 -16.21 17.64
CA GLN A 36 -9.76 -16.76 17.43
C GLN A 36 -9.52 -17.30 16.02
N ALA A 37 -10.52 -18.00 15.46
CA ALA A 37 -10.44 -18.56 14.11
C ALA A 37 -10.33 -17.46 13.05
N GLU A 38 -11.19 -16.45 13.13
CA GLU A 38 -11.20 -15.31 12.20
C GLU A 38 -9.91 -14.48 12.32
N ALA A 39 -9.42 -14.28 13.55
CA ALA A 39 -8.16 -13.60 13.80
C ALA A 39 -6.96 -14.40 13.25
N ALA A 40 -6.99 -15.73 13.31
CA ALA A 40 -5.96 -16.58 12.71
C ALA A 40 -5.98 -16.47 11.18
N ASP A 41 -7.16 -16.48 10.56
CA ASP A 41 -7.30 -16.29 9.11
C ASP A 41 -6.86 -14.90 8.65
N ALA A 42 -7.23 -13.85 9.37
CA ALA A 42 -6.75 -12.49 9.10
C ALA A 42 -5.21 -12.38 9.18
N ARG A 43 -4.57 -13.04 10.17
CA ARG A 43 -3.09 -13.11 10.26
C ARG A 43 -2.49 -13.89 9.09
N ARG A 44 -3.11 -15.01 8.68
CA ARG A 44 -2.67 -15.82 7.54
C ARG A 44 -2.73 -15.03 6.24
N LEU A 45 -3.85 -14.36 5.97
CA LEU A 45 -4.04 -13.49 4.81
C LEU A 45 -3.07 -12.32 4.81
N GLY A 46 -2.91 -11.64 5.95
CA GLY A 46 -1.92 -10.57 6.10
C GLY A 46 -0.47 -11.06 5.91
N GLY A 47 -0.16 -12.28 6.34
CA GLY A 47 1.12 -12.93 6.12
C GLY A 47 1.39 -13.28 4.66
N LEU A 48 0.38 -13.81 3.95
CA LEU A 48 0.44 -14.08 2.51
C LEU A 48 0.66 -12.78 1.72
N ARG A 49 -0.05 -11.70 2.08
CA ARG A 49 0.15 -10.37 1.48
C ARG A 49 1.58 -9.87 1.71
N ARG A 50 2.07 -9.90 2.95
CA ARG A 50 3.44 -9.46 3.26
C ARG A 50 4.52 -10.29 2.57
N ARG A 51 4.34 -11.61 2.47
CA ARG A 51 5.26 -12.47 1.70
C ARG A 51 5.26 -12.10 0.23
N ARG A 52 4.07 -11.94 -0.37
CA ARG A 52 3.95 -11.55 -1.77
C ARG A 52 4.60 -10.19 -2.04
N GLU A 53 4.37 -9.21 -1.16
CA GLU A 53 5.01 -7.90 -1.22
C GLU A 53 6.53 -8.00 -1.10
N GLY A 54 7.04 -8.72 -0.09
CA GLY A 54 8.49 -8.94 0.07
C GLY A 54 9.14 -9.70 -1.09
N THR A 55 8.44 -10.66 -1.68
CA THR A 55 8.91 -11.36 -2.89
C THR A 55 8.95 -10.43 -4.10
N LEU A 56 7.96 -9.56 -4.28
CA LEU A 56 7.98 -8.56 -5.35
C LEU A 56 9.11 -7.54 -5.15
N GLN A 57 9.34 -7.07 -3.91
CA GLN A 57 10.43 -6.16 -3.58
C GLN A 57 11.81 -6.79 -3.86
N GLY A 58 12.02 -8.04 -3.43
CA GLY A 58 13.30 -8.73 -3.63
C GLY A 58 13.58 -9.21 -5.06
N ALA A 59 12.56 -9.62 -5.81
CA ALA A 59 12.74 -10.14 -7.17
C ALA A 59 12.93 -9.04 -8.22
N TYR A 60 12.37 -7.85 -7.99
CA TYR A 60 12.33 -6.77 -8.98
C TYR A 60 13.09 -5.51 -8.54
N ASP A 61 13.77 -5.56 -7.39
CA ASP A 61 14.44 -4.40 -6.75
C ASP A 61 13.48 -3.21 -6.65
N LEU A 62 12.30 -3.48 -6.08
CA LEU A 62 11.23 -2.49 -5.93
C LEU A 62 11.21 -2.01 -4.49
N ASP A 63 11.25 -0.70 -4.27
CA ASP A 63 10.94 -0.11 -2.96
C ASP A 63 9.44 -0.25 -2.63
N GLY A 64 8.58 -0.27 -3.66
CA GLY A 64 7.12 -0.36 -3.53
C GLY A 64 6.39 -0.14 -4.86
N LEU A 65 5.05 -0.17 -4.84
CA LEU A 65 4.18 0.15 -5.99
C LEU A 65 3.29 1.38 -5.74
N ASP A 66 3.60 2.13 -4.70
CA ASP A 66 2.91 3.35 -4.28
C ASP A 66 3.47 4.62 -4.97
N THR A 67 4.54 4.48 -5.75
CA THR A 67 5.16 5.58 -6.50
C THR A 67 5.17 5.30 -8.01
N VAL A 68 5.18 6.38 -8.81
CA VAL A 68 5.32 6.29 -10.27
C VAL A 68 6.60 5.54 -10.66
N ALA A 69 7.71 5.79 -9.94
CA ALA A 69 8.99 5.13 -10.17
C ALA A 69 8.91 3.60 -9.92
N GLY A 70 8.28 3.18 -8.83
CA GLY A 70 8.12 1.76 -8.51
C GLY A 70 7.25 1.02 -9.52
N ILE A 71 6.12 1.61 -9.93
CA ILE A 71 5.25 1.01 -10.95
C ILE A 71 5.97 0.95 -12.31
N ARG A 72 6.71 1.99 -12.67
CA ARG A 72 7.52 2.03 -13.90
C ARG A 72 8.55 0.90 -13.92
N ARG A 73 9.28 0.69 -12.83
CA ARG A 73 10.29 -0.38 -12.73
C ARG A 73 9.67 -1.76 -12.93
N LEU A 74 8.53 -2.04 -12.30
CA LEU A 74 7.81 -3.30 -12.50
C LEU A 74 7.40 -3.50 -13.96
N LEU A 75 6.87 -2.44 -14.59
CA LEU A 75 6.46 -2.48 -15.99
C LEU A 75 7.64 -2.72 -16.94
N GLU A 76 8.79 -2.10 -16.68
CA GLU A 76 10.02 -2.32 -17.46
C GLU A 76 10.45 -3.78 -17.41
N VAL A 77 10.48 -4.41 -16.24
CA VAL A 77 10.85 -5.83 -16.14
C VAL A 77 9.82 -6.72 -16.83
N ALA A 78 8.53 -6.48 -16.61
CA ALA A 78 7.48 -7.25 -17.25
C ALA A 78 7.55 -7.17 -18.79
N LEU A 79 7.89 -6.01 -19.35
CA LEU A 79 8.04 -5.84 -20.80
C LEU A 79 9.26 -6.57 -21.34
N VAL A 80 10.38 -6.57 -20.61
CA VAL A 80 11.58 -7.34 -20.98
C VAL A 80 11.28 -8.85 -20.99
N ASP A 81 10.62 -9.35 -19.95
CA ASP A 81 10.21 -10.76 -19.87
C ASP A 81 9.27 -11.14 -21.04
N LEU A 82 8.31 -10.27 -21.36
CA LEU A 82 7.39 -10.48 -22.49
C LEU A 82 8.11 -10.55 -23.84
N VAL A 83 9.14 -9.75 -24.07
CA VAL A 83 9.94 -9.77 -25.31
C VAL A 83 10.67 -11.12 -25.48
N GLY A 84 11.06 -11.77 -24.37
CA GLY A 84 11.71 -13.07 -24.37
C GLY A 84 10.81 -14.26 -24.73
N LEU A 85 9.47 -14.08 -24.71
CA LEU A 85 8.52 -15.15 -25.05
C LEU A 85 8.42 -15.39 -26.56
N GLU A 86 7.96 -16.57 -26.97
CA GLU A 86 7.66 -16.88 -28.37
C GLU A 86 6.62 -15.91 -28.97
N ASN A 87 6.76 -15.65 -30.26
CA ASN A 87 5.88 -14.70 -30.93
C ASN A 87 4.44 -15.23 -31.02
N SER A 88 3.51 -14.45 -30.50
CA SER A 88 2.08 -14.76 -30.52
C SER A 88 1.25 -13.48 -30.50
N VAL A 89 -0.02 -13.59 -30.93
CA VAL A 89 -0.98 -12.49 -30.84
C VAL A 89 -1.18 -12.02 -29.39
N ALA A 90 -1.15 -12.97 -28.44
CA ALA A 90 -1.25 -12.66 -27.02
C ALA A 90 -0.06 -11.80 -26.54
N ARG A 91 1.17 -12.15 -26.93
CA ARG A 91 2.37 -11.36 -26.63
C ARG A 91 2.25 -9.96 -27.21
N SER A 92 1.88 -9.82 -28.48
CA SER A 92 1.72 -8.51 -29.13
C SER A 92 0.69 -7.64 -28.42
N ARG A 93 -0.45 -8.20 -28.00
CA ARG A 93 -1.46 -7.45 -27.22
C ARG A 93 -0.94 -7.03 -25.84
N ALA A 94 -0.19 -7.90 -25.16
CA ALA A 94 0.41 -7.59 -23.87
C ALA A 94 1.44 -6.45 -23.99
N LEU A 95 2.30 -6.49 -25.01
CA LEU A 95 3.28 -5.43 -25.30
C LEU A 95 2.59 -4.09 -25.60
N ILE A 96 1.56 -4.08 -26.45
CA ILE A 96 0.78 -2.86 -26.73
C ILE A 96 0.17 -2.29 -25.45
N SER A 97 -0.44 -3.14 -24.62
CA SER A 97 -1.03 -2.72 -23.35
C SER A 97 0.03 -2.16 -22.39
N GLY A 98 1.22 -2.78 -22.35
CA GLY A 98 2.34 -2.29 -21.57
C GLY A 98 2.88 -0.94 -22.05
N VAL A 99 2.97 -0.73 -23.37
CA VAL A 99 3.36 0.57 -23.95
C VAL A 99 2.35 1.66 -23.60
N LEU A 100 1.05 1.37 -23.66
CA LEU A 100 0.00 2.32 -23.25
C LEU A 100 0.10 2.66 -21.76
N ALA A 101 0.36 1.67 -20.91
CA ALA A 101 0.60 1.91 -19.48
C ALA A 101 1.86 2.76 -19.24
N ALA A 102 2.94 2.52 -19.99
CA ALA A 102 4.17 3.30 -19.89
C ALA A 102 3.95 4.77 -20.30
N ALA A 103 3.22 5.01 -21.41
CA ALA A 103 2.84 6.36 -21.82
C ALA A 103 2.06 7.08 -20.72
N LYS A 104 1.13 6.38 -20.05
CA LYS A 104 0.36 6.98 -18.96
C LYS A 104 1.22 7.32 -17.74
N LEU A 105 2.18 6.47 -17.40
CA LEU A 105 3.11 6.75 -16.30
C LEU A 105 3.97 7.98 -16.58
N LEU A 106 4.41 8.18 -17.82
CA LEU A 106 5.15 9.39 -18.22
C LEU A 106 4.30 10.66 -18.04
N GLU A 107 3.04 10.64 -18.50
CA GLU A 107 2.12 11.76 -18.29
C GLU A 107 1.94 12.09 -16.80
N VAL A 108 1.74 11.07 -15.96
CA VAL A 108 1.54 11.26 -14.52
C VAL A 108 2.81 11.83 -13.88
N GLY A 109 3.99 11.33 -14.23
CA GLY A 109 5.27 11.86 -13.75
C GLY A 109 5.46 13.33 -14.11
N GLU A 110 5.20 13.71 -15.36
CA GLU A 110 5.25 15.12 -15.78
C GLU A 110 4.26 16.00 -15.00
N HIS A 111 3.05 15.48 -14.73
CA HIS A 111 2.06 16.20 -13.93
C HIS A 111 2.53 16.39 -12.49
N GLU A 112 3.12 15.38 -11.86
CA GLU A 112 3.69 15.49 -10.51
C GLU A 112 4.82 16.51 -10.44
N GLU A 113 5.73 16.50 -11.43
CA GLU A 113 6.81 17.48 -11.54
C GLU A 113 6.28 18.92 -11.70
N ARG A 114 5.31 19.11 -12.59
CA ARG A 114 4.67 20.43 -12.78
C ARG A 114 3.96 20.89 -11.51
N LEU A 115 3.23 20.00 -10.83
CA LEU A 115 2.57 20.31 -9.56
C LEU A 115 3.58 20.65 -8.46
N ALA A 116 4.71 19.94 -8.39
CA ALA A 116 5.78 20.24 -7.46
C ALA A 116 6.39 21.62 -7.71
N ALA A 117 6.66 21.97 -8.98
CA ALA A 117 7.17 23.29 -9.37
C ALA A 117 6.18 24.42 -9.02
N ILE A 118 4.89 24.20 -9.28
CA ILE A 118 3.83 25.15 -8.91
C ILE A 118 3.75 25.31 -7.40
N LYS A 119 3.74 24.20 -6.63
CA LYS A 119 3.71 24.23 -5.16
C LYS A 119 4.93 24.93 -4.57
N ALA A 120 6.13 24.71 -5.12
CA ALA A 120 7.34 25.40 -4.70
C ALA A 120 7.24 26.92 -4.92
N THR A 121 6.62 27.35 -6.02
CA THR A 121 6.42 28.77 -6.34
C THR A 121 5.32 29.41 -5.49
N LEU A 122 4.24 28.68 -5.18
CA LEU A 122 3.07 29.19 -4.45
C LEU A 122 3.15 29.01 -2.93
N GLY A 123 4.10 28.23 -2.42
CA GLY A 123 4.19 27.77 -1.02
C GLY A 123 3.86 28.80 0.06
N PRO A 124 4.45 30.02 0.08
CA PRO A 124 4.17 30.99 1.14
C PRO A 124 2.78 31.66 1.08
N ARG A 125 2.06 31.57 -0.05
CA ARG A 125 0.85 32.38 -0.29
C ARG A 125 -0.45 31.77 0.23
N PHE A 126 -0.49 30.46 0.49
CA PHE A 126 -1.73 29.75 0.87
C PHE A 126 -1.81 29.32 2.34
N VAL A 127 -0.76 29.52 3.15
CA VAL A 127 -0.76 29.13 4.58
C VAL A 127 -1.52 30.14 5.47
N LYS A 128 -1.94 31.30 4.95
CA LYS A 128 -2.41 32.44 5.77
C LYS A 128 -3.90 32.82 5.64
N LYS A 129 -4.79 31.88 5.32
CA LYS A 129 -6.23 32.19 5.22
C LYS A 129 -7.15 31.16 5.86
N ASP A 130 -6.87 30.77 7.11
CA ASP A 130 -7.83 29.99 7.91
C ASP A 130 -7.91 30.38 9.39
N SER A 131 -7.60 31.64 9.73
CA SER A 131 -7.64 32.13 11.12
C SER A 131 -8.74 33.16 11.42
N ARG A 132 -9.78 33.27 10.58
CA ARG A 132 -10.95 34.13 10.86
C ARG A 132 -12.23 33.56 10.27
N ARG A 133 -12.91 32.69 11.02
CA ARG A 133 -14.37 32.68 11.14
C ARG A 133 -14.81 31.91 12.37
#